data_AF-A0A8S2Q5S2-F1
#
_entry.id   AF-A0A8S2Q5S2-F1
#
_cell.length_a   1.000
_cell.length_b   1.000
_cell.length_c   1.000
_cell.angle_alpha   90.00
_cell.angle_beta   90.00
_cell.angle_gamma   90.00
#
_symmetry.space_group_name_H-M   'P 1'
#
loop_
_entity.id
_entity.type
_entity.pdbx_description
1 polymer ?
#
loop_
_entity_poly.entity_id
_entity_poly.type
_entity_poly.pdbx_seq_one_letter_code
_entity_poly.pdbx_strand_id
1 'polypeptide(L)'
;TIAEDYSSLSRGERFDRLIDERYSIDSQPLTNKFLLFIDDIRITGMHEMNIIRLLNASQIYNARLFIYYAQLINDQIPSSFEHELNRCAIDNLEQLLTIIHNPAASFQINTRVLKEILRSNLSELDQFLHSISDDLISKIYYACLACNYETIKIFADSLNYMHRCLQQRQNE
;
A
#
# COMPACT_ATOMS: atom_id res chain seq x y z
N THR A 1 2.84 17.04 -4.01
CA THR A 1 1.76 16.22 -4.59
C THR A 1 2.35 15.06 -5.38
N ILE A 2 2.16 13.83 -4.90
CA ILE A 2 2.39 12.59 -5.67
C ILE A 2 1.05 12.02 -6.15
N ALA A 3 -0.06 12.39 -5.51
CA ALA A 3 -1.41 12.03 -5.97
C ALA A 3 -1.80 12.76 -7.26
N GLU A 4 -1.58 14.08 -7.35
CA GLU A 4 -1.79 14.85 -8.59
C GLU A 4 -0.88 14.35 -9.73
N ASP A 5 0.35 13.95 -9.38
CA ASP A 5 1.35 13.45 -10.32
C ASP A 5 1.17 11.97 -10.69
N TYR A 6 0.21 11.24 -10.11
CA TYR A 6 -0.12 9.87 -10.52
C TYR A 6 -1.35 9.87 -11.45
N SER A 7 -2.34 10.71 -11.14
CA SER A 7 -3.52 10.92 -11.99
C SER A 7 -3.17 11.52 -13.35
N SER A 8 -2.09 12.28 -13.46
CA SER A 8 -1.64 12.95 -14.69
C SER A 8 -0.76 12.09 -15.62
N LEU A 9 -0.21 10.98 -15.13
CA LEU A 9 0.70 10.13 -15.92
C LEU A 9 -0.04 9.32 -16.98
N SER A 10 0.61 9.17 -18.14
CA SER A 10 0.14 8.26 -19.18
C SER A 10 0.15 6.81 -18.69
N ARG A 11 -0.63 5.95 -19.35
CA ARG A 11 -0.71 4.52 -19.02
C ARG A 11 0.66 3.82 -19.08
N GLY A 12 1.59 4.33 -19.91
CA GLY A 12 2.98 3.86 -20.01
C GLY A 12 3.89 4.33 -18.88
N GLU A 13 3.75 5.58 -18.43
CA GLU A 13 4.61 6.11 -17.34
C GLU A 13 4.19 5.59 -15.96
N ARG A 14 2.88 5.35 -15.75
CA ARG A 14 2.42 4.57 -14.58
C ARG A 14 2.99 3.16 -14.61
N PHE A 15 3.13 2.60 -15.81
CA PHE A 15 3.58 1.25 -16.04
C PHE A 15 5.09 1.08 -15.76
N ASP A 16 5.93 2.02 -16.17
CA ASP A 16 7.38 1.96 -15.93
C ASP A 16 7.75 2.18 -14.45
N ARG A 17 7.02 3.03 -13.72
CA ARG A 17 7.23 3.21 -12.27
C ARG A 17 6.72 2.05 -11.40
N LEU A 18 5.77 1.24 -11.90
CA LEU A 18 5.32 0.02 -11.22
C LEU A 18 6.36 -1.11 -11.33
N ILE A 19 7.14 -1.14 -12.41
CA ILE A 19 8.23 -2.12 -12.61
C ILE A 19 9.36 -1.91 -11.58
N ASP A 20 9.54 -0.69 -11.06
CA ASP A 20 10.61 -0.34 -10.12
C ASP A 20 10.30 -0.70 -8.65
N GLU A 21 9.07 -1.14 -8.35
CA GLU A 21 8.72 -1.64 -7.01
C GLU A 21 9.09 -3.14 -6.87
N ARG A 22 10.32 -3.41 -6.46
CA ARG A 22 10.70 -4.19 -5.25
C ARG A 22 10.12 -5.59 -4.97
N TYR A 23 9.39 -6.21 -5.89
CA TYR A 23 8.92 -7.58 -5.70
C TYR A 23 9.91 -8.56 -6.33
N SER A 24 10.63 -9.31 -5.49
CA SER A 24 11.32 -10.53 -5.89
C SER A 24 10.51 -11.72 -5.42
N ILE A 25 10.36 -12.73 -6.29
CA ILE A 25 9.70 -13.97 -5.94
C ILE A 25 10.71 -15.10 -6.14
N ASP A 26 10.87 -15.95 -5.13
CA ASP A 26 11.68 -17.15 -5.26
C ASP A 26 10.91 -18.18 -6.10
N SER A 27 11.49 -18.56 -7.24
CA SER A 27 10.89 -19.51 -8.17
C SER A 27 11.02 -20.97 -7.70
N GLN A 28 11.96 -21.28 -6.81
CA GLN A 28 12.17 -22.64 -6.33
C GLN A 28 10.92 -23.26 -5.68
N PRO A 29 10.26 -22.65 -4.69
CA PRO A 29 9.07 -23.24 -4.05
C PRO A 29 7.88 -23.37 -5.00
N LEU A 30 7.89 -22.62 -6.11
CA LEU A 30 6.81 -22.58 -7.08
C LEU A 30 6.97 -23.62 -8.20
N THR A 31 8.13 -24.28 -8.31
CA THR A 31 8.41 -25.23 -9.39
C THR A 31 7.37 -26.36 -9.42
N ASN A 32 6.80 -26.61 -10.61
CA ASN A 32 5.75 -27.62 -10.85
C ASN A 32 4.47 -27.47 -10.00
N LYS A 33 4.20 -26.27 -9.48
CA LYS A 33 2.95 -25.96 -8.79
C LYS A 33 1.92 -25.34 -9.74
N PHE A 34 0.65 -25.49 -9.41
CA PHE A 34 -0.41 -24.67 -9.99
C PHE A 34 -0.54 -23.40 -9.16
N LEU A 35 -0.51 -22.24 -9.81
CA LEU A 35 -0.57 -20.95 -9.11
C LEU A 35 -2.01 -20.43 -9.08
N LEU A 36 -2.52 -20.19 -7.87
CA LEU A 36 -3.84 -19.61 -7.67
C LEU A 36 -3.70 -18.19 -7.13
N PHE A 37 -4.18 -17.22 -7.88
CA PHE A 37 -4.24 -15.82 -7.46
C PHE A 37 -5.69 -15.47 -7.16
N ILE A 38 -5.94 -14.97 -5.94
CA ILE A 38 -7.29 -14.62 -5.46
C ILE A 38 -7.26 -13.16 -5.07
N ASP A 39 -8.23 -12.40 -5.56
CA ASP A 39 -8.37 -10.97 -5.27
C ASP A 39 -9.85 -10.60 -5.03
N ASP A 40 -10.08 -9.50 -4.34
CA ASP A 40 -11.43 -9.07 -3.95
C ASP A 40 -12.22 -8.51 -5.14
N ILE A 41 -11.63 -7.61 -5.91
CA ILE A 41 -12.30 -6.95 -7.02
C ILE A 41 -11.37 -6.64 -8.19
N ARG A 42 -11.81 -7.01 -9.40
CA ARG A 42 -11.16 -6.63 -10.65
C ARG A 42 -11.80 -5.37 -11.23
N ILE A 43 -11.11 -4.24 -11.14
CA ILE A 43 -11.54 -2.99 -11.79
C ILE A 43 -10.90 -2.87 -13.17
N THR A 44 -9.63 -2.49 -13.25
CA THR A 44 -8.92 -2.24 -14.51
C THR A 44 -8.12 -3.45 -15.02
N GLY A 45 -7.90 -4.45 -14.17
CA GLY A 45 -6.98 -5.57 -14.42
C GLY A 45 -5.49 -5.20 -14.27
N MET A 46 -5.16 -4.00 -13.77
CA MET A 46 -3.76 -3.59 -13.58
C MET A 46 -3.00 -4.50 -12.61
N HIS A 47 -3.65 -4.92 -11.51
CA HIS A 47 -3.03 -5.82 -10.53
C HIS A 47 -2.67 -7.18 -11.15
N GLU A 48 -3.60 -7.78 -11.90
CA GLU A 48 -3.37 -9.02 -12.67
C GLU A 48 -2.17 -8.86 -13.62
N MET A 49 -2.15 -7.76 -14.38
CA MET A 49 -1.07 -7.48 -15.33
C MET A 49 0.29 -7.35 -14.62
N ASN A 50 0.33 -6.75 -13.44
CA ASN A 50 1.55 -6.62 -12.65
C ASN A 50 2.04 -7.99 -12.15
N ILE A 51 1.15 -8.85 -11.67
CA ILE A 51 1.50 -10.22 -11.26
C ILE A 51 2.05 -11.00 -12.46
N ILE A 52 1.40 -10.93 -13.63
CA ILE A 52 1.88 -11.61 -14.84
C ILE A 52 3.30 -11.15 -15.20
N ARG A 53 3.57 -9.84 -15.11
CA ARG A 53 4.90 -9.29 -15.38
C ARG A 53 5.95 -9.73 -14.38
N LEU A 54 5.62 -9.72 -13.08
CA LEU A 54 6.50 -10.24 -12.03
C LEU A 54 6.88 -11.70 -12.33
N LEU A 55 5.90 -12.55 -12.62
CA LEU A 55 6.14 -13.95 -12.95
C LEU A 55 7.03 -14.10 -14.19
N ASN A 56 6.78 -13.29 -15.24
CA ASN A 56 7.60 -13.32 -16.45
C ASN A 56 9.05 -12.85 -16.20
N ALA A 57 9.24 -11.78 -15.42
CA ALA A 57 10.55 -11.27 -15.04
C ALA A 57 11.35 -12.29 -14.20
N SER A 58 10.64 -13.06 -13.38
CA SER A 58 11.21 -14.16 -12.59
C SER A 58 11.25 -15.50 -13.33
N GLN A 59 10.93 -15.53 -14.63
CA GLN A 59 10.94 -16.73 -15.48
C GLN A 59 10.05 -17.87 -14.97
N ILE A 60 8.91 -17.53 -14.35
CA ILE A 60 7.92 -18.47 -13.82
C ILE A 60 6.78 -18.61 -14.84
N TYR A 61 6.65 -19.80 -15.43
CA TYR A 61 5.69 -20.09 -16.50
C TYR A 61 4.63 -21.13 -16.10
N ASN A 62 4.45 -21.34 -14.81
CA ASN A 62 3.48 -22.29 -14.26
C ASN A 62 2.07 -22.05 -14.80
N ALA A 63 1.30 -23.14 -14.92
CA ALA A 63 -0.14 -23.04 -15.08
C ALA A 63 -0.73 -22.23 -13.92
N ARG A 64 -1.61 -21.29 -14.25
CA ARG A 64 -2.12 -20.29 -13.31
C ARG A 64 -3.58 -19.95 -13.56
N LEU A 65 -4.27 -19.57 -12.50
CA LEU A 65 -5.64 -19.07 -12.54
C LEU A 65 -5.78 -17.84 -11.65
N PHE A 66 -6.48 -16.83 -12.16
CA PHE A 66 -6.90 -15.65 -11.41
C PHE A 66 -8.38 -15.77 -11.08
N ILE A 67 -8.71 -15.61 -9.80
CA ILE A 67 -10.07 -15.67 -9.27
C ILE A 67 -10.38 -14.34 -8.60
N TYR A 68 -11.54 -13.77 -8.93
CA TYR A 68 -12.02 -12.51 -8.39
C TYR A 68 -13.37 -12.72 -7.72
N TYR A 69 -13.59 -12.09 -6.57
CA TYR A 69 -14.92 -12.12 -5.96
C TYR A 69 -15.92 -11.25 -6.75
N ALA A 70 -15.49 -10.06 -7.21
CA ALA A 70 -16.28 -9.20 -8.07
C ALA A 70 -15.46 -8.66 -9.27
N GLN A 71 -16.15 -8.27 -10.35
CA GLN A 71 -15.52 -7.61 -11.49
C GLN A 71 -16.39 -6.46 -12.00
N LEU A 72 -15.77 -5.30 -12.23
CA LEU A 72 -16.39 -4.23 -12.98
C LEU A 72 -16.35 -4.55 -14.48
N ILE A 73 -17.51 -4.75 -15.09
CA ILE A 73 -17.64 -5.09 -16.53
C ILE A 73 -17.98 -3.90 -17.43
N ASN A 74 -18.38 -2.76 -16.84
CA ASN A 74 -18.74 -1.57 -17.61
C ASN A 74 -17.49 -0.72 -17.88
N ASP A 75 -17.08 -0.69 -19.14
CA ASP A 75 -15.88 0.00 -19.62
C ASP A 75 -16.04 1.53 -19.69
N GLN A 76 -17.26 2.04 -19.54
CA GLN A 76 -17.54 3.48 -19.48
C GLN A 76 -17.27 4.07 -18.09
N ILE A 77 -17.12 3.23 -17.06
CA ILE A 77 -16.81 3.71 -15.71
C ILE A 77 -15.31 4.03 -15.65
N PRO A 78 -14.93 5.25 -15.22
CA PRO A 78 -13.53 5.66 -15.19
C PRO A 78 -12.74 4.85 -14.16
N SER A 79 -11.45 4.63 -14.45
CA SER A 79 -10.52 3.95 -13.54
C SER A 79 -10.40 4.60 -12.14
N SER A 80 -10.82 5.87 -12.00
CA SER A 80 -10.90 6.55 -10.70
C SER A 80 -11.88 5.89 -9.73
N PHE A 81 -12.81 5.08 -10.22
CA PHE A 81 -13.74 4.34 -9.38
C PHE A 81 -13.04 3.41 -8.38
N GLU A 82 -11.88 2.83 -8.73
CA GLU A 82 -11.09 2.03 -7.79
C GLU A 82 -10.59 2.88 -6.61
N HIS A 83 -10.21 4.14 -6.88
CA HIS A 83 -9.81 5.08 -5.84
C HIS A 83 -10.99 5.49 -4.96
N GLU A 84 -12.18 5.69 -5.55
CA GLU A 84 -13.42 5.96 -4.80
C GLU A 84 -13.75 4.80 -3.84
N LEU A 85 -13.70 3.55 -4.31
CA LEU A 85 -13.90 2.38 -3.45
C LEU A 85 -12.89 2.30 -2.32
N ASN A 86 -11.60 2.51 -2.62
CA ASN A 86 -10.52 2.43 -1.64
C ASN A 86 -10.61 3.47 -0.51
N ARG A 87 -11.27 4.61 -0.77
CA ARG A 87 -11.42 5.73 0.18
C ARG A 87 -12.83 5.89 0.74
N CYS A 88 -13.78 5.06 0.29
CA CYS A 88 -15.18 5.19 0.67
C CYS A 88 -15.42 5.12 2.18
N ALA A 89 -14.68 4.24 2.87
CA ALA A 89 -14.82 4.06 4.32
C ALA A 89 -13.71 4.74 5.14
N ILE A 90 -12.50 4.85 4.58
CA ILE A 90 -11.31 5.36 5.26
C ILE A 90 -10.61 6.35 4.35
N ASP A 91 -10.71 7.63 4.71
CA ASP A 91 -10.24 8.76 3.93
C ASP A 91 -9.24 9.63 4.69
N ASN A 92 -9.12 9.45 6.01
CA ASN A 92 -8.22 10.22 6.85
C ASN A 92 -7.75 9.41 8.08
N LEU A 93 -6.83 10.00 8.86
CA LEU A 93 -6.25 9.33 10.03
C LEU A 93 -7.24 9.14 11.17
N GLU A 94 -8.22 10.02 11.34
CA GLU A 94 -9.28 9.86 12.35
C GLU A 94 -10.12 8.61 12.06
N GLN A 95 -10.53 8.42 10.81
CA GLN A 95 -11.24 7.22 10.38
C GLN A 95 -10.37 5.98 10.47
N LEU A 96 -9.07 6.07 10.16
CA LEU A 96 -8.13 4.96 10.36
C LEU A 96 -8.06 4.52 11.83
N LEU A 97 -8.08 5.46 12.79
CA LEU A 97 -8.11 5.14 14.22
C LEU A 97 -9.34 4.31 14.60
N THR A 98 -10.48 4.48 13.93
CA THR A 98 -11.67 3.65 14.17
C THR A 98 -11.44 2.17 13.86
N ILE A 99 -10.59 1.85 12.88
CA ILE A 99 -10.19 0.48 12.57
C ILE A 99 -9.14 0.00 13.57
N ILE A 100 -8.13 0.82 13.85
CA ILE A 100 -7.02 0.46 14.76
C ILE A 100 -7.54 0.12 16.15
N HIS A 101 -8.51 0.88 16.66
CA HIS A 101 -9.07 0.68 18.00
C HIS A 101 -10.23 -0.29 18.06
N ASN A 102 -10.68 -0.85 16.92
CA ASN A 102 -11.76 -1.82 16.93
C ASN A 102 -11.27 -3.17 17.47
N PRO A 103 -11.73 -3.62 18.66
CA PRO A 103 -11.23 -4.86 19.26
C PRO A 103 -11.60 -6.12 18.48
N ALA A 104 -12.67 -6.05 17.65
CA ALA A 104 -13.07 -7.13 16.77
C ALA A 104 -12.29 -7.16 15.46
N ALA A 105 -11.53 -6.10 15.15
CA ALA A 105 -10.68 -6.04 13.96
C ALA A 105 -9.29 -6.60 14.26
N SER A 106 -8.84 -7.56 13.45
CA SER A 106 -7.43 -7.93 13.40
C SER A 106 -6.68 -6.93 12.52
N PHE A 107 -6.47 -5.72 13.02
CA PHE A 107 -5.76 -4.68 12.27
C PHE A 107 -4.35 -5.14 11.88
N GLN A 108 -4.00 -4.96 10.62
CA GLN A 108 -2.68 -5.25 10.06
C GLN A 108 -2.22 -4.06 9.23
N ILE A 109 -0.94 -3.71 9.36
CA ILE A 109 -0.34 -2.64 8.58
C ILE A 109 -0.10 -3.14 7.16
N ASN A 110 -0.50 -2.32 6.18
CA ASN A 110 -0.15 -2.51 4.79
C ASN A 110 0.42 -1.21 4.22
N THR A 111 0.96 -1.28 3.00
CA THR A 111 1.60 -0.14 2.33
C THR A 111 0.66 1.03 2.08
N ARG A 112 -0.65 0.80 1.91
CA ARG A 112 -1.66 1.87 1.76
C ARG A 112 -1.80 2.67 3.04
N VAL A 113 -1.94 1.99 4.18
CA VAL A 113 -2.01 2.62 5.51
C VAL A 113 -0.75 3.47 5.76
N LEU A 114 0.43 2.93 5.48
CA LEU A 114 1.69 3.67 5.64
C LEU A 114 1.71 4.94 4.77
N LYS A 115 1.30 4.85 3.51
CA LYS A 115 1.23 6.00 2.60
C LYS A 115 0.26 7.06 3.10
N GLU A 116 -0.89 6.69 3.67
CA GLU A 116 -1.84 7.66 4.23
C GLU A 116 -1.27 8.36 5.47
N ILE A 117 -0.62 7.63 6.38
CA ILE A 117 0.06 8.21 7.55
C ILE A 117 1.14 9.21 7.08
N LEU A 118 1.98 8.83 6.13
CA LEU A 118 3.08 9.67 5.66
C LEU A 118 2.64 10.89 4.86
N ARG A 119 1.47 10.85 4.21
CA ARG A 119 0.91 11.95 3.42
C ARG A 119 0.14 12.97 4.25
N SER A 120 -0.27 12.61 5.46
CA SER A 120 -0.92 13.53 6.37
C SER A 120 -0.03 14.74 6.68
N ASN A 121 -0.65 15.85 7.06
CA ASN A 121 0.13 16.98 7.55
C ASN A 121 0.68 16.70 8.96
N LEU A 122 1.72 17.43 9.37
CA LEU A 122 2.38 17.16 10.65
C LEU A 122 1.46 17.33 11.88
N SER A 123 0.42 18.17 11.80
CA SER A 123 -0.54 18.33 12.90
C SER A 123 -1.44 17.11 13.04
N GLU A 124 -1.94 16.56 11.94
CA GLU A 124 -2.73 15.33 11.92
C GLU A 124 -1.88 14.12 12.32
N LEU A 125 -0.65 14.05 11.82
CA LEU A 125 0.30 13.01 12.19
C LEU A 125 0.58 13.03 13.69
N ASP A 126 0.81 14.20 14.27
CA ASP A 126 1.06 14.34 15.70
C ASP A 126 -0.12 13.81 16.54
N GLN A 127 -1.34 14.22 16.21
CA GLN A 127 -2.56 13.75 16.89
C GLN A 127 -2.72 12.23 16.76
N PHE A 128 -2.45 11.69 15.57
CA PHE A 128 -2.50 10.25 15.32
C PHE A 128 -1.48 9.49 16.18
N LEU A 129 -0.22 9.94 16.25
CA LEU A 129 0.83 9.30 17.05
C LEU A 129 0.57 9.39 18.56
N HIS A 130 -0.15 10.39 19.03
CA HIS A 130 -0.62 10.46 20.43
C HIS A 130 -1.80 9.52 20.72
N SER A 131 -2.50 9.05 19.70
CA SER A 131 -3.67 8.20 19.83
C SER A 131 -3.35 6.71 19.74
N ILE A 132 -2.11 6.33 19.42
CA ILE A 132 -1.68 4.92 19.28
C ILE A 132 -0.52 4.58 20.22
N SER A 133 -0.39 3.29 20.53
CA SER A 133 0.68 2.77 21.39
C SER A 133 2.07 2.89 20.74
N ASP A 134 3.12 3.05 21.55
CA ASP A 134 4.51 3.16 21.10
C ASP A 134 5.00 1.94 20.29
N ASP A 135 4.51 0.74 20.63
CA ASP A 135 4.78 -0.48 19.85
C ASP A 135 4.26 -0.34 18.41
N LEU A 136 3.05 0.19 18.25
CA LEU A 136 2.45 0.42 16.93
C LEU A 136 3.20 1.52 16.17
N ILE A 137 3.61 2.61 16.83
CA ILE A 137 4.44 3.65 16.21
C ILE A 137 5.76 3.05 15.70
N SER A 138 6.41 2.25 16.53
CA SER A 138 7.66 1.56 16.17
C SER A 138 7.45 0.65 14.95
N LYS A 139 6.39 -0.17 14.96
CA LYS A 139 6.03 -1.04 13.83
C LYS A 139 5.79 -0.24 12.54
N ILE A 140 5.05 0.87 12.60
CA ILE A 140 4.80 1.75 11.46
C ILE A 140 6.12 2.31 10.92
N TYR A 141 6.97 2.85 11.81
CA TYR A 141 8.25 3.44 11.43
C TYR A 141 9.17 2.43 10.72
N TYR A 142 9.37 1.24 11.31
CA TYR A 142 10.20 0.21 10.70
C TYR A 142 9.59 -0.37 9.42
N ALA A 143 8.26 -0.46 9.32
CA ALA A 143 7.60 -0.87 8.09
C ALA A 143 7.82 0.16 6.95
N CYS A 144 7.84 1.46 7.26
CA CYS A 144 8.20 2.50 6.29
C CYS A 144 9.65 2.34 5.80
N LEU A 145 10.59 2.05 6.70
CA LEU A 145 11.99 1.78 6.33
C LEU A 145 12.13 0.51 5.48
N ALA A 146 11.41 -0.56 5.83
CA ALA A 146 11.38 -1.78 5.02
C ALA A 146 10.81 -1.53 3.61
N CYS A 147 9.92 -0.52 3.47
CA CYS A 147 9.41 -0.04 2.21
C CYS A 147 10.29 1.06 1.58
N ASN A 148 11.55 1.24 2.01
CA ASN A 148 12.50 2.32 1.68
C ASN A 148 11.85 3.70 1.47
N TYR A 149 10.85 4.07 2.29
CA TYR A 149 10.12 5.33 2.12
C TYR A 149 10.96 6.56 2.50
N GLU A 150 12.09 6.38 3.18
CA GLU A 150 13.09 7.42 3.43
C GLU A 150 13.73 7.96 2.14
N THR A 151 13.70 7.19 1.05
CA THR A 151 14.19 7.62 -0.26
C THR A 151 13.21 8.56 -0.99
N ILE A 152 11.97 8.68 -0.49
CA ILE A 152 10.91 9.44 -1.14
C ILE A 152 10.77 10.80 -0.46
N LYS A 153 11.17 11.86 -1.15
CA LYS A 153 11.25 13.23 -0.61
C LYS A 153 9.97 13.72 0.09
N ILE A 154 8.78 13.41 -0.45
CA ILE A 154 7.51 13.89 0.14
C ILE A 154 7.23 13.27 1.51
N PHE A 155 7.84 12.13 1.85
CA PHE A 155 7.65 11.44 3.13
C PHE A 155 8.69 11.83 4.18
N ALA A 156 9.71 12.60 3.81
CA ALA A 156 10.85 12.90 4.67
C ALA A 156 10.42 13.60 5.98
N ASP A 157 9.55 14.60 5.90
CA ASP A 157 9.13 15.37 7.07
C ASP A 157 8.35 14.50 8.07
N SER A 158 7.40 13.71 7.58
CA SER A 158 6.61 12.77 8.39
C SER A 158 7.46 11.67 9.01
N LEU A 159 8.43 11.11 8.26
CA LEU A 159 9.36 10.10 8.78
C LEU A 159 10.28 10.66 9.86
N ASN A 160 10.84 11.84 9.63
CA ASN A 160 11.69 12.53 10.61
C ASN A 160 10.89 12.87 11.88
N TYR A 161 9.63 13.26 11.73
CA TYR A 161 8.74 13.51 12.85
C TYR A 161 8.51 12.25 13.70
N MET A 162 8.12 11.14 13.06
CA MET A 162 7.94 9.85 13.74
C MET A 162 9.22 9.38 14.44
N HIS A 163 10.38 9.54 13.81
CA HIS A 163 11.66 9.15 14.41
C HIS A 163 11.96 9.94 15.68
N ARG A 164 11.76 11.27 15.66
CA ARG A 164 11.93 12.12 16.86
C ARG A 164 10.95 11.75 17.97
N CYS A 165 9.69 11.48 17.63
CA CYS A 165 8.68 11.04 18.59
C CYS A 165 9.11 9.75 19.31
N LEU A 166 9.66 8.78 18.57
CA LEU A 166 10.18 7.53 19.15
C LEU A 166 11.39 7.77 20.05
N GLN A 167 12.31 8.64 19.65
CA GLN A 167 13.48 8.97 20.48
C GLN A 167 13.09 9.67 21.79
N GLN A 168 12.09 10.55 21.77
CA GLN A 168 11.64 11.24 22.97
C GLN A 168 11.03 10.27 23.98
N ARG A 169 10.13 9.38 23.53
CA ARG A 169 9.43 8.41 24.39
C ARG A 169 10.33 7.29 24.93
N GLN A 170 11.48 7.03 24.31
CA GLN A 170 12.47 6.08 24.83
C GLN A 170 13.35 6.66 25.96
N ASN A 171 13.36 7.99 26.12
CA ASN A 171 14.14 8.69 27.13
C ASN A 171 13.30 9.13 28.35
N GLU A 172 12.01 8.77 28.38
CA GLU A 172 11.05 8.99 29.48
C GLU A 172 10.84 7.70 30.28
#